data_AF-A0A1Y1HW48-F1
#
_entry.id   AF-A0A1Y1HW48-F1
#
_cell.length_a   1.000
_cell.length_b   1.000
_cell.length_c   1.000
_cell.angle_alpha   90.00
_cell.angle_beta   90.00
_cell.angle_gamma   90.00
#
_symmetry.space_group_name_H-M   'P 1'
#
loop_
_entity.id
_entity.type
_entity.pdbx_description
1 polymer ?
#
loop_
_entity_poly.entity_id
_entity_poly.type
_entity_poly.pdbx_seq_one_letter_code
_entity_poly.pdbx_strand_id
1 'polypeptide(L)'
;MAGEKAGAREAGVLVSSFLHLMISQLATRVISFLLNVLIDRRLNAAEIGLSAVQFPLITTTIFMISREGFRRGCIRSDLGDNPHQSAAARVVSVAWLSVPVGLLVTCATVGTILWWQQLPVADVRTQALLVLGVAAGVELLSEPLYILAQCLLLLRVRVVIETLATLGKSLVTYALLLQGIGKAGGLVFAYAQLTYALVLLVGYWGYFLSRARRRETTGASVPLLPSRPKGGPLLDPSLLRVCGAFSWQSVEKLALAEGEKFVLVLSGSQHNQGVYGIVEKLGSLVVRSVLQPFEESAFTMFSKAASSANKKDDDAQKPDVRGVERVLLLAIKGVSLLGLVFVAFGPPYSYTLLRLLYGRDKSDSEAPTALACYCLYVMVMALNGITESFLHATASERGLAWNNVALVVFSVCHVALSVALVQARGTTGLILANVCNMTLRITYSMVFILRYFKGSPTFSIRRAVPSIRVIGTFIAAALTAHWAEVTFLDHDRFYTSAATYIMVGGACFVGVLGAIYTAERSFFSEIASLRRGSSASIGDAATGVGVVDGDKKRT
;
A
#
# COMPACT_ATOMS: atom_id res chain seq x y z
N MET A 1 -10.64 -17.98 38.99
CA MET A 1 -11.65 -18.15 37.92
C MET A 1 -12.29 -16.84 37.41
N ALA A 2 -12.36 -15.75 38.17
CA ALA A 2 -12.91 -14.48 37.67
C ALA A 2 -11.93 -13.67 36.79
N GLY A 3 -10.62 -13.66 37.09
CA GLY A 3 -9.60 -12.96 36.30
C GLY A 3 -9.32 -13.56 34.92
N GLU A 4 -9.38 -14.89 34.80
CA GLU A 4 -9.19 -15.61 33.54
C GLU A 4 -10.34 -15.38 32.55
N LYS A 5 -11.57 -15.18 33.06
CA LYS A 5 -12.74 -14.78 32.27
C LYS A 5 -12.68 -13.32 31.83
N ALA A 6 -12.04 -12.43 32.60
CA ALA A 6 -11.86 -11.03 32.24
C ALA A 6 -10.81 -10.87 31.13
N GLY A 7 -9.65 -11.51 31.24
CA GLY A 7 -8.59 -11.48 30.22
C GLY A 7 -9.01 -12.11 28.88
N ALA A 8 -9.79 -13.20 28.90
CA ALA A 8 -10.36 -13.78 27.68
C ALA A 8 -11.39 -12.85 27.00
N ARG A 9 -12.12 -12.04 27.78
CA ARG A 9 -13.10 -11.07 27.27
C ARG A 9 -12.41 -9.87 26.64
N GLU A 10 -11.33 -9.36 27.24
CA GLU A 10 -10.51 -8.27 26.68
C GLU A 10 -9.75 -8.68 25.42
N ALA A 11 -9.14 -9.87 25.41
CA ALA A 11 -8.49 -10.42 24.21
C ALA A 11 -9.51 -10.68 23.08
N GLY A 12 -10.72 -11.12 23.42
CA GLY A 12 -11.84 -11.26 22.48
C GLY A 12 -12.29 -9.93 21.88
N VAL A 13 -12.35 -8.86 22.69
CA VAL A 13 -12.71 -7.51 22.26
C VAL A 13 -11.61 -6.89 21.38
N LEU A 14 -10.32 -7.10 21.70
CA LEU A 14 -9.20 -6.63 20.88
C LEU A 14 -9.13 -7.33 19.52
N VAL A 15 -9.29 -8.66 19.50
CA VAL A 15 -9.32 -9.44 18.24
C VAL A 15 -10.56 -9.08 17.41
N SER A 16 -11.72 -8.91 18.05
CA SER A 16 -12.94 -8.45 17.37
C SER A 16 -12.77 -7.03 16.82
N SER A 17 -12.18 -6.11 17.57
CA SER A 17 -11.91 -4.73 17.11
C SER A 17 -10.92 -4.70 15.95
N PHE A 18 -9.84 -5.50 16.01
CA PHE A 18 -8.89 -5.66 14.92
C PHE A 18 -9.56 -6.25 13.66
N LEU A 19 -10.39 -7.29 13.84
CA LEU A 19 -11.11 -7.92 12.73
C LEU A 19 -12.15 -6.96 12.11
N HIS A 20 -12.83 -6.16 12.93
CA HIS A 20 -13.72 -5.10 12.46
C HIS A 20 -12.98 -4.02 11.67
N LEU A 21 -11.79 -3.60 12.12
CA LEU A 21 -10.95 -2.65 11.39
C LEU A 21 -10.45 -3.24 10.06
N MET A 22 -10.01 -4.49 10.05
CA MET A 22 -9.63 -5.20 8.83
C MET A 22 -10.79 -5.31 7.84
N ILE A 23 -11.97 -5.71 8.30
CA ILE A 23 -13.18 -5.80 7.46
C ILE A 23 -13.57 -4.42 6.93
N SER A 24 -13.51 -3.38 7.77
CA SER A 24 -13.83 -2.01 7.36
C SER A 24 -12.83 -1.48 6.31
N GLN A 25 -11.54 -1.78 6.46
CA GLN A 25 -10.52 -1.40 5.46
C GLN A 25 -10.68 -2.20 4.16
N LEU A 26 -11.04 -3.48 4.25
CA LEU A 26 -11.33 -4.30 3.09
C LEU A 26 -12.54 -3.75 2.33
N ALA A 27 -13.62 -3.44 3.03
CA ALA A 27 -14.85 -2.93 2.42
C ALA A 27 -14.64 -1.63 1.65
N THR A 28 -13.93 -0.65 2.24
CA THR A 28 -13.67 0.64 1.58
C THR A 28 -12.80 0.48 0.33
N ARG A 29 -11.81 -0.42 0.36
CA ARG A 29 -10.96 -0.73 -0.80
C ARG A 29 -11.72 -1.45 -1.90
N VAL A 30 -12.60 -2.39 -1.55
CA VAL A 30 -13.46 -3.09 -2.52
C VAL A 30 -14.44 -2.12 -3.19
N ILE A 31 -15.07 -1.22 -2.43
CA ILE A 31 -15.98 -0.21 -3.01
C ILE A 31 -15.22 0.68 -4.00
N SER A 32 -14.06 1.18 -3.60
CA SER A 32 -13.22 2.04 -4.45
C SER A 32 -12.76 1.29 -5.71
N PHE A 33 -12.40 0.02 -5.56
CA PHE A 33 -12.05 -0.86 -6.67
C PHE A 33 -13.23 -1.04 -7.65
N LEU A 34 -14.43 -1.36 -7.16
CA LEU A 34 -15.62 -1.54 -7.99
C LEU A 34 -15.97 -0.27 -8.78
N LEU A 35 -15.89 0.90 -8.15
CA LEU A 35 -16.09 2.18 -8.85
C LEU A 35 -15.08 2.38 -9.98
N ASN A 36 -13.80 2.04 -9.74
CA ASN A 36 -12.77 2.12 -10.76
C ASN A 36 -12.99 1.10 -11.89
N VAL A 37 -13.49 -0.11 -11.60
CA VAL A 37 -13.86 -1.09 -12.63
C VAL A 37 -14.99 -0.56 -13.50
N LEU A 38 -16.02 0.09 -12.92
CA LEU A 38 -17.12 0.69 -13.69
C LEU A 38 -16.64 1.79 -14.64
N ILE A 39 -15.64 2.58 -14.21
CA ILE A 39 -14.98 3.59 -15.03
C ILE A 39 -14.17 2.90 -16.15
N ASP A 40 -13.26 1.99 -15.79
CA ASP A 40 -12.33 1.33 -16.71
C ASP A 40 -13.05 0.50 -17.79
N ARG A 41 -14.22 -0.08 -17.48
CA ARG A 41 -15.04 -0.81 -18.45
C ARG A 41 -15.49 0.05 -19.63
N ARG A 42 -15.60 1.37 -19.43
CA ARG A 42 -15.98 2.36 -20.46
C ARG A 42 -14.79 2.89 -21.27
N LEU A 43 -13.57 2.53 -20.89
CA LEU A 43 -12.33 3.06 -21.46
C LEU A 43 -11.68 2.04 -22.41
N ASN A 44 -10.88 2.53 -23.34
CA ASN A 44 -9.94 1.71 -24.11
C ASN A 44 -8.57 1.61 -23.39
N ALA A 45 -7.66 0.76 -23.91
CA ALA A 45 -6.36 0.54 -23.27
C ALA A 45 -5.51 1.83 -23.17
N ALA A 46 -5.53 2.70 -24.18
CA ALA A 46 -4.77 3.95 -24.15
C ALA A 46 -5.30 4.92 -23.09
N GLU A 47 -6.62 5.06 -22.96
CA GLU A 47 -7.28 5.88 -21.94
C GLU A 47 -7.06 5.33 -20.53
N ILE A 48 -7.03 4.00 -20.36
CA ILE A 48 -6.63 3.37 -19.09
C ILE A 48 -5.17 3.67 -18.78
N GLY A 49 -4.27 3.64 -19.77
CA GLY A 49 -2.87 4.04 -19.60
C GLY A 49 -2.73 5.48 -19.12
N LEU A 50 -3.54 6.41 -19.66
CA LEU A 50 -3.58 7.80 -19.20
C LEU A 50 -4.07 7.91 -17.75
N SER A 51 -5.19 7.27 -17.42
CA SER A 51 -5.86 7.41 -16.12
C SER A 51 -5.21 6.63 -14.98
N ALA A 52 -4.61 5.47 -15.26
CA ALA A 52 -4.03 4.58 -14.26
C ALA A 52 -2.53 4.81 -14.07
N VAL A 53 -1.80 5.19 -15.13
CA VAL A 53 -0.33 5.32 -15.10
C VAL A 53 0.09 6.78 -15.25
N GLN A 54 -0.17 7.42 -16.38
CA GLN A 54 0.46 8.71 -16.70
C GLN A 54 -0.01 9.86 -15.79
N PHE A 55 -1.30 10.13 -15.68
CA PHE A 55 -1.79 11.27 -14.90
C PHE A 55 -1.55 11.10 -13.39
N PRO A 56 -1.79 9.92 -12.79
CA PRO A 56 -1.36 9.67 -11.43
C PRO A 56 0.14 9.90 -11.25
N LEU A 57 1.00 9.41 -12.14
CA LEU A 57 2.45 9.62 -12.06
C LEU A 57 2.82 11.11 -12.08
N ILE A 58 2.20 11.90 -12.95
CA ILE A 58 2.40 13.37 -13.01
C ILE A 58 1.99 14.02 -11.69
N THR A 59 0.77 13.75 -11.22
CA THR A 59 0.26 14.36 -9.98
C THR A 59 1.05 13.94 -8.74
N THR A 60 1.39 12.65 -8.61
CA THR A 60 2.24 12.13 -7.53
C THR A 60 3.62 12.77 -7.57
N THR A 61 4.22 12.93 -8.75
CA THR A 61 5.52 13.61 -8.92
C THR A 61 5.45 15.04 -8.43
N ILE A 62 4.46 15.81 -8.91
CA ILE A 62 4.28 17.20 -8.50
C ILE A 62 4.13 17.29 -6.98
N PHE A 63 3.24 16.49 -6.39
CA PHE A 63 2.91 16.58 -4.97
C PHE A 63 4.01 16.06 -4.04
N MET A 64 4.66 14.95 -4.37
CA MET A 64 5.76 14.41 -3.56
C MET A 64 6.94 15.38 -3.49
N ILE A 65 7.27 16.04 -4.60
CA ILE A 65 8.36 17.02 -4.65
C ILE A 65 7.96 18.33 -3.95
N SER A 66 6.71 18.77 -4.11
CA SER A 66 6.29 20.11 -3.69
C SER A 66 5.79 20.23 -2.25
N ARG A 67 5.11 19.21 -1.70
CA ARG A 67 4.39 19.36 -0.42
C ARG A 67 4.70 18.34 0.66
N GLU A 68 5.17 17.14 0.29
CA GLU A 68 5.37 16.04 1.26
C GLU A 68 6.43 16.37 2.33
N GLY A 69 7.49 17.10 1.95
CA GLY A 69 8.48 17.58 2.91
C GLY A 69 7.90 18.55 3.94
N PHE A 70 7.02 19.45 3.50
CA PHE A 70 6.34 20.41 4.38
C PHE A 70 5.33 19.74 5.30
N ARG A 71 4.52 18.79 4.79
CA ARG A 71 3.60 17.97 5.63
C ARG A 71 4.35 17.33 6.78
N ARG A 72 5.45 16.62 6.48
CA ARG A 72 6.23 15.88 7.49
C ARG A 72 7.01 16.79 8.43
N GLY A 73 7.59 17.86 7.90
CA GLY A 73 8.33 18.82 8.71
C GLY A 73 7.44 19.58 9.70
N CYS A 74 6.28 20.06 9.26
CA CYS A 74 5.36 20.85 10.08
C CYS A 74 4.71 20.04 11.20
N ILE A 75 4.45 18.74 11.04
CA ILE A 75 3.90 17.89 12.11
C ILE A 75 4.80 17.82 13.33
N ARG A 76 6.12 17.99 13.16
CA ARG A 76 7.06 17.96 14.29
C ARG A 76 6.98 19.21 15.18
N SER A 77 6.30 20.26 14.71
CA SER A 77 6.02 21.42 15.56
C SER A 77 4.81 21.11 16.45
N ASP A 78 5.05 21.07 17.76
CA ASP A 78 4.01 20.75 18.74
C ASP A 78 3.05 21.95 18.87
N LEU A 79 1.85 21.80 18.31
CA LEU A 79 0.80 22.83 18.34
C LEU A 79 -0.32 22.52 19.35
N GLY A 80 -0.45 21.27 19.83
CA GLY A 80 -1.46 20.83 20.80
C GLY A 80 -2.92 21.22 20.45
N ASP A 81 -3.84 21.02 21.41
CA ASP A 81 -5.26 21.39 21.25
C ASP A 81 -5.50 22.92 21.40
N ASN A 82 -4.61 23.63 22.11
CA ASN A 82 -4.65 25.08 22.32
C ASN A 82 -3.36 25.74 21.79
N PRO A 83 -3.26 25.93 20.47
CA PRO A 83 -2.05 26.48 19.87
C PRO A 83 -1.84 27.94 20.30
N HIS A 84 -0.65 28.26 20.81
CA HIS A 84 -0.21 29.65 20.89
C HIS A 84 -0.23 30.26 19.47
N GLN A 85 -0.84 31.44 19.33
CA GLN A 85 -1.02 32.12 18.04
C GLN A 85 0.31 32.29 17.27
N SER A 86 1.42 32.52 17.98
CA SER A 86 2.77 32.61 17.43
C SER A 86 3.31 31.28 16.88
N ALA A 87 2.97 30.16 17.49
CA ALA A 87 3.36 28.84 17.01
C ALA A 87 2.60 28.50 15.72
N ALA A 88 1.29 28.74 15.69
CA ALA A 88 0.49 28.50 14.49
C ALA A 88 0.89 29.43 13.33
N ALA A 89 1.24 30.70 13.62
CA ALA A 89 1.76 31.64 12.63
C ALA A 89 3.05 31.14 11.95
N ARG A 90 3.97 30.53 12.71
CA ARG A 90 5.20 29.95 12.18
C ARG A 90 4.92 28.81 11.21
N VAL A 91 4.06 27.88 11.61
CA VAL A 91 3.70 26.71 10.79
C VAL A 91 3.01 27.13 9.51
N VAL A 92 2.03 28.03 9.62
CA VAL A 92 1.30 28.54 8.45
C VAL A 92 2.25 29.26 7.49
N SER A 93 3.13 30.12 8.00
CA SER A 93 4.07 30.85 7.14
C SER A 93 5.04 29.93 6.38
N VAL A 94 5.52 28.85 7.01
CA VAL A 94 6.35 27.84 6.33
C VAL A 94 5.51 26.97 5.39
N ALA A 95 4.31 26.56 5.79
CA ALA A 95 3.42 25.75 4.97
C ALA A 95 3.01 26.46 3.67
N TRP A 96 2.83 27.78 3.70
CA TRP A 96 2.55 28.58 2.50
C TRP A 96 3.66 28.55 1.44
N LEU A 97 4.89 28.13 1.76
CA LEU A 97 5.94 27.90 0.76
C LEU A 97 5.65 26.69 -0.13
N SER A 98 4.78 25.77 0.27
CA SER A 98 4.37 24.64 -0.57
C SER A 98 3.66 25.12 -1.85
N VAL A 99 3.00 26.28 -1.81
CA VAL A 99 2.29 26.86 -2.96
C VAL A 99 3.25 27.33 -4.06
N PRO A 100 4.17 28.30 -3.83
CA PRO A 100 5.09 28.75 -4.88
C PRO A 100 6.03 27.63 -5.33
N VAL A 101 6.52 26.79 -4.42
CA VAL A 101 7.34 25.62 -4.80
C VAL A 101 6.54 24.66 -5.67
N GLY A 102 5.29 24.38 -5.29
CA GLY A 102 4.42 23.49 -6.06
C GLY A 102 4.02 24.04 -7.42
N LEU A 103 3.77 25.34 -7.55
CA LEU A 103 3.52 25.97 -8.84
C LEU A 103 4.76 25.90 -9.74
N LEU A 104 5.96 26.14 -9.21
CA LEU A 104 7.21 25.98 -9.97
C LEU A 104 7.42 24.54 -10.44
N VAL A 105 7.23 23.56 -9.56
CA VAL A 105 7.34 22.13 -9.90
C VAL A 105 6.26 21.71 -10.90
N THR A 106 5.05 22.25 -10.78
CA THR A 106 3.96 21.99 -11.73
C THR A 106 4.32 22.52 -13.12
N CYS A 107 4.75 23.79 -13.21
CA CYS A 107 5.19 24.40 -14.46
C CYS A 107 6.38 23.66 -15.07
N ALA A 108 7.37 23.28 -14.26
CA ALA A 108 8.52 22.50 -14.71
C ALA A 108 8.08 21.13 -15.25
N THR A 109 7.25 20.40 -14.50
CA THR A 109 6.80 19.04 -14.89
C THR A 109 5.97 19.07 -16.17
N VAL A 110 4.94 19.93 -16.23
CA VAL A 110 4.09 20.07 -17.41
C VAL A 110 4.90 20.60 -18.59
N GLY A 111 5.75 21.60 -18.39
CA GLY A 111 6.61 22.18 -19.41
C GLY A 111 7.59 21.15 -20.01
N THR A 112 8.25 20.36 -19.17
CA THR A 112 9.14 19.27 -19.62
C THR A 112 8.39 18.22 -20.44
N ILE A 113 7.17 17.85 -20.04
CA ILE A 113 6.37 16.87 -20.80
C ILE A 113 5.97 17.43 -22.16
N LEU A 114 5.49 18.68 -22.21
CA LEU A 114 5.11 19.33 -23.47
C LEU A 114 6.31 19.47 -24.41
N TRP A 115 7.46 19.87 -23.88
CA TRP A 115 8.71 19.97 -24.64
C TRP A 115 9.17 18.61 -25.14
N TRP A 116 9.17 17.59 -24.29
CA TRP A 116 9.67 16.27 -24.64
C TRP A 116 8.78 15.55 -25.65
N GLN A 117 7.45 15.67 -25.52
CA GLN A 117 6.49 15.03 -26.42
C GLN A 117 6.20 15.84 -27.69
N GLN A 118 6.69 17.08 -27.79
CA GLN A 118 6.48 17.97 -28.95
C GLN A 118 5.00 18.11 -29.34
N LEU A 119 4.11 18.20 -28.33
CA LEU A 119 2.67 18.21 -28.57
C LEU A 119 2.22 19.57 -29.13
N PRO A 120 1.41 19.59 -30.21
CA PRO A 120 0.80 20.82 -30.71
C PRO A 120 -0.09 21.48 -29.66
N VAL A 121 -0.18 22.81 -29.67
CA VAL A 121 -1.05 23.58 -28.75
C VAL A 121 -2.53 23.23 -28.94
N ALA A 122 -2.93 22.90 -30.16
CA ALA A 122 -4.30 22.48 -30.49
C ALA A 122 -4.62 21.03 -30.12
N ASP A 123 -3.63 20.24 -29.68
CA ASP A 123 -3.86 18.85 -29.32
C ASP A 123 -4.68 18.74 -28.02
N VAL A 124 -5.65 17.83 -28.03
CA VAL A 124 -6.56 17.58 -26.91
C VAL A 124 -5.77 17.09 -25.68
N ARG A 125 -4.67 16.36 -25.90
CA ARG A 125 -3.78 15.93 -24.83
C ARG A 125 -3.03 17.09 -24.18
N THR A 126 -2.61 18.09 -24.96
CA THR A 126 -2.03 19.34 -24.43
C THR A 126 -3.03 20.04 -23.52
N GLN A 127 -4.29 20.15 -23.95
CA GLN A 127 -5.36 20.73 -23.13
C GLN A 127 -5.55 19.95 -21.82
N ALA A 128 -5.57 18.61 -21.87
CA ALA A 128 -5.68 17.78 -20.67
C ALA A 128 -4.52 17.99 -19.70
N LEU A 129 -3.28 18.08 -20.19
CA LEU A 129 -2.09 18.36 -19.37
C LEU A 129 -2.15 19.76 -18.74
N LEU A 130 -2.61 20.77 -19.46
CA LEU A 130 -2.78 22.12 -18.93
C LEU A 130 -3.85 22.17 -17.84
N VAL A 131 -5.02 21.56 -18.07
CA VAL A 131 -6.09 21.46 -17.06
C VAL A 131 -5.60 20.68 -15.83
N LEU A 132 -4.79 19.63 -16.03
CA LEU A 132 -4.18 18.88 -14.94
C LEU A 132 -3.20 19.74 -14.13
N GLY A 133 -2.39 20.58 -14.79
CA GLY A 133 -1.53 21.56 -14.14
C GLY A 133 -2.32 22.60 -13.34
N VAL A 134 -3.42 23.11 -13.89
CA VAL A 134 -4.34 24.02 -13.18
C VAL A 134 -4.93 23.32 -11.96
N ALA A 135 -5.40 22.07 -12.11
CA ALA A 135 -5.93 21.29 -11.00
C ALA A 135 -4.88 21.09 -9.89
N ALA A 136 -3.62 20.81 -10.24
CA ALA A 136 -2.54 20.71 -9.28
C ALA A 136 -2.29 22.06 -8.55
N GLY A 137 -2.30 23.18 -9.27
CA GLY A 137 -2.20 24.52 -8.68
C GLY A 137 -3.34 24.83 -7.71
N VAL A 138 -4.58 24.53 -8.09
CA VAL A 138 -5.77 24.70 -7.23
C VAL A 138 -5.67 23.82 -5.98
N GLU A 139 -5.20 22.58 -6.12
CA GLU A 139 -5.02 21.67 -4.99
C GLU A 139 -3.95 22.21 -4.02
N LEU A 140 -2.84 22.73 -4.54
CA LEU A 140 -1.77 23.32 -3.75
C LEU A 140 -2.24 24.52 -2.90
N LEU A 141 -3.23 25.29 -3.36
CA LEU A 141 -3.82 26.38 -2.57
C LEU A 141 -4.59 25.89 -1.33
N SER A 142 -5.00 24.62 -1.30
CA SER A 142 -5.61 24.00 -0.12
C SER A 142 -4.57 23.46 0.89
N GLU A 143 -3.32 23.32 0.45
CA GLU A 143 -2.26 22.62 1.17
C GLU A 143 -1.83 23.28 2.49
N PRO A 144 -1.69 24.61 2.60
CA PRO A 144 -1.31 25.22 3.88
C PRO A 144 -2.34 24.94 4.98
N LEU A 145 -3.63 24.96 4.62
CA LEU A 145 -4.73 24.65 5.53
C LEU A 145 -4.83 23.16 5.84
N TYR A 146 -4.47 22.31 4.88
CA TYR A 146 -4.31 20.87 5.12
C TYR A 146 -3.27 20.59 6.20
N ILE A 147 -2.06 21.16 6.04
CA ILE A 147 -0.95 21.01 6.99
C ILE A 147 -1.36 21.54 8.37
N LEU A 148 -2.01 22.70 8.40
CA LEU A 148 -2.53 23.27 9.65
C LEU A 148 -3.55 22.34 10.31
N ALA A 149 -4.52 21.80 9.56
CA ALA A 149 -5.49 20.83 10.09
C ALA A 149 -4.80 19.58 10.65
N GLN A 150 -3.72 19.14 10.02
CA GLN A 150 -2.92 18.00 10.48
C GLN A 150 -2.16 18.30 11.76
N CYS A 151 -1.50 19.46 11.88
CA CYS A 151 -0.81 19.86 13.11
C CYS A 151 -1.78 20.10 14.29
N LEU A 152 -3.02 20.50 14.00
CA LEU A 152 -4.09 20.66 15.00
C LEU A 152 -4.86 19.36 15.28
N LEU A 153 -4.40 18.22 14.74
CA LEU A 153 -5.02 16.90 14.92
C LEU A 153 -6.52 16.83 14.56
N LEU A 154 -6.96 17.65 13.59
CA LEU A 154 -8.35 17.68 13.10
C LEU A 154 -8.64 16.53 12.12
N LEU A 155 -8.39 15.30 12.56
CA LEU A 155 -8.46 14.09 11.73
C LEU A 155 -9.85 13.89 11.11
N ARG A 156 -10.92 14.19 11.86
CA ARG A 156 -12.30 14.07 11.37
C ARG A 156 -12.58 14.98 10.17
N VAL A 157 -12.09 16.22 10.22
CA VAL A 157 -12.29 17.21 9.15
C VAL A 157 -11.56 16.75 7.88
N ARG A 158 -10.31 16.28 8.04
CA ARG A 158 -9.51 15.73 6.93
C ARG A 158 -10.21 14.55 6.26
N VAL A 159 -10.64 13.56 7.04
CA VAL A 159 -11.32 12.37 6.52
C VAL A 159 -12.59 12.74 5.75
N VAL A 160 -13.41 13.66 6.27
CA VAL A 160 -14.64 14.08 5.60
C VAL A 160 -14.35 14.81 4.28
N ILE A 161 -13.45 15.80 4.30
CA ILE A 161 -13.13 16.59 3.09
C ILE A 161 -12.47 15.71 2.02
N GLU A 162 -11.51 14.86 2.38
CA GLU A 162 -10.82 13.95 1.44
C GLU A 162 -11.78 12.92 0.84
N THR A 163 -12.71 12.38 1.65
CA THR A 163 -13.73 11.43 1.17
C THR A 163 -14.69 12.11 0.20
N LEU A 164 -15.17 13.33 0.52
CA LEU A 164 -16.03 14.11 -0.37
C LEU A 164 -15.32 14.45 -1.69
N ALA A 165 -14.05 14.83 -1.64
CA ALA A 165 -13.26 15.11 -2.84
C ALA A 165 -13.09 13.87 -3.72
N THR A 166 -12.75 12.73 -3.10
CA THR A 166 -12.57 11.45 -3.82
C THR A 166 -13.88 10.98 -4.46
N LEU A 167 -14.99 11.02 -3.72
CA LEU A 167 -16.31 10.68 -4.25
C LEU A 167 -16.73 11.64 -5.37
N GLY A 168 -16.53 12.94 -5.19
CA GLY A 168 -16.80 13.96 -6.22
C GLY A 168 -16.04 13.69 -7.51
N LYS A 169 -14.73 13.40 -7.41
CA LYS A 169 -13.89 12.99 -8.54
C LYS A 169 -14.45 11.77 -9.26
N SER A 170 -14.75 10.70 -8.53
CA SER A 170 -15.24 9.44 -9.12
C SER A 170 -16.60 9.62 -9.80
N LEU A 171 -17.53 10.35 -9.17
CA LEU A 171 -18.85 10.62 -9.73
C LEU A 171 -18.79 11.48 -10.99
N VAL A 172 -18.01 12.57 -10.98
CA VAL A 172 -17.81 13.42 -12.17
C VAL A 172 -17.13 12.64 -13.28
N THR A 173 -16.09 11.84 -12.98
CA THR A 173 -15.45 10.96 -13.97
C THR A 173 -16.50 10.07 -14.65
N TYR A 174 -17.31 9.38 -13.85
CA TYR A 174 -18.32 8.46 -14.38
C TYR A 174 -19.39 9.19 -15.20
N ALA A 175 -19.90 10.32 -14.71
CA ALA A 175 -20.92 11.12 -15.40
C ALA A 175 -20.42 11.65 -16.77
N LEU A 176 -19.20 12.17 -16.83
CA LEU A 176 -18.60 12.66 -18.08
C LEU A 176 -18.39 11.51 -19.08
N LEU A 177 -17.96 10.33 -18.60
CA LEU A 177 -17.82 9.15 -19.47
C LEU A 177 -19.14 8.65 -20.04
N LEU A 178 -20.24 8.75 -19.29
CA LEU A 178 -21.58 8.42 -19.79
C LEU A 178 -22.02 9.38 -20.89
N GLN A 179 -21.71 10.67 -20.75
CA GLN A 179 -22.03 11.69 -21.74
C GLN A 179 -21.08 11.71 -22.94
N GLY A 180 -19.97 10.95 -22.89
CA GLY A 180 -18.96 10.92 -23.95
C GLY A 180 -18.08 12.18 -24.03
N ILE A 181 -18.24 13.11 -23.09
CA ILE A 181 -17.54 14.40 -23.09
C ILE A 181 -16.09 14.18 -22.69
N GLY A 182 -15.13 14.68 -23.48
CA GLY A 182 -13.72 14.76 -23.09
C GLY A 182 -12.98 13.41 -23.00
N LYS A 183 -13.49 12.34 -23.61
CA LYS A 183 -12.80 11.04 -23.66
C LYS A 183 -11.45 11.13 -24.38
N ALA A 184 -11.43 11.83 -25.51
CA ALA A 184 -10.21 12.09 -26.26
C ALA A 184 -9.17 12.82 -25.41
N GLY A 185 -7.90 12.40 -25.53
CA GLY A 185 -6.76 13.01 -24.84
C GLY A 185 -6.77 12.90 -23.31
N GLY A 186 -7.76 12.21 -22.71
CA GLY A 186 -7.89 12.07 -21.26
C GLY A 186 -8.49 13.29 -20.55
N LEU A 187 -9.09 14.25 -21.27
CA LEU A 187 -9.66 15.47 -20.67
C LEU A 187 -10.64 15.19 -19.52
N VAL A 188 -11.43 14.12 -19.60
CA VAL A 188 -12.32 13.65 -18.52
C VAL A 188 -11.58 13.56 -17.19
N PHE A 189 -10.39 12.94 -17.19
CA PHE A 189 -9.63 12.72 -15.96
C PHE A 189 -9.03 14.01 -15.42
N ALA A 190 -8.68 14.95 -16.30
CA ALA A 190 -8.22 16.27 -15.91
C ALA A 190 -9.34 17.09 -15.25
N TYR A 191 -10.56 17.08 -15.81
CA TYR A 191 -11.73 17.72 -15.19
C TYR A 191 -12.12 17.07 -13.86
N ALA A 192 -12.02 15.75 -13.77
CA ALA A 192 -12.25 15.05 -12.53
C ALA A 192 -11.20 15.42 -11.46
N GLN A 193 -9.92 15.55 -11.84
CA GLN A 193 -8.88 16.02 -10.93
C GLN A 193 -9.10 17.48 -10.51
N LEU A 194 -9.59 18.34 -11.41
CA LEU A 194 -9.95 19.70 -11.07
C LEU A 194 -11.11 19.74 -10.06
N THR A 195 -12.11 18.87 -10.23
CA THR A 195 -13.22 18.71 -9.26
C THR A 195 -12.67 18.31 -7.89
N TYR A 196 -11.78 17.33 -7.85
CA TYR A 196 -11.11 16.92 -6.60
C TYR A 196 -10.42 18.11 -5.91
N ALA A 197 -9.60 18.86 -6.66
CA ALA A 197 -8.87 20.02 -6.17
C ALA A 197 -9.81 21.12 -5.64
N LEU A 198 -10.91 21.39 -6.34
CA LEU A 198 -11.90 22.39 -5.93
C LEU A 198 -12.62 22.00 -4.64
N VAL A 199 -13.00 20.73 -4.49
CA VAL A 199 -13.65 20.25 -3.25
C VAL A 199 -12.68 20.35 -2.07
N LEU A 200 -11.40 20.03 -2.24
CA LEU A 200 -10.39 20.23 -1.20
C LEU A 200 -10.25 21.71 -0.83
N LEU A 201 -10.13 22.59 -1.84
CA LEU A 201 -10.00 24.03 -1.63
C LEU A 201 -11.20 24.57 -0.85
N VAL A 202 -12.42 24.35 -1.35
CA VAL A 202 -13.66 24.83 -0.73
C VAL A 202 -13.85 24.21 0.66
N GLY A 203 -13.54 22.93 0.83
CA GLY A 203 -13.68 22.23 2.11
C GLY A 203 -12.78 22.82 3.19
N TYR A 204 -11.47 22.95 2.92
CA TYR A 204 -10.52 23.45 3.91
C TYR A 204 -10.71 24.95 4.18
N TRP A 205 -10.84 25.76 3.14
CA TRP A 205 -11.08 27.19 3.31
C TRP A 205 -12.42 27.45 4.00
N GLY A 206 -13.49 26.76 3.59
CA GLY A 206 -14.81 26.87 4.21
C GLY A 206 -14.81 26.52 5.70
N TYR A 207 -14.13 25.43 6.08
CA TYR A 207 -13.99 25.04 7.49
C TYR A 207 -13.22 26.08 8.31
N PHE A 208 -12.05 26.51 7.85
CA PHE A 208 -11.20 27.43 8.60
C PHE A 208 -11.75 28.87 8.65
N LEU A 209 -12.42 29.35 7.59
CA LEU A 209 -13.14 30.63 7.64
C LEU A 209 -14.31 30.56 8.62
N SER A 210 -15.08 29.47 8.60
CA SER A 210 -16.19 29.29 9.54
C SER A 210 -15.70 29.24 10.98
N ARG A 211 -14.56 28.58 11.22
CA ARG A 211 -13.91 28.53 12.55
C ARG A 211 -13.39 29.91 12.98
N ALA A 212 -12.79 30.67 12.07
CA ALA A 212 -12.32 32.03 12.35
C ALA A 212 -13.48 32.95 12.77
N ARG A 213 -14.58 32.96 12.00
CA ARG A 213 -15.79 33.75 12.33
C ARG A 213 -16.43 33.37 13.67
N ARG A 214 -16.42 32.08 14.03
CA ARG A 214 -16.97 31.61 15.31
C ARG A 214 -16.09 31.91 16.53
N ARG A 215 -14.77 32.15 16.35
CA ARG A 215 -13.80 32.37 17.43
C ARG A 215 -13.39 33.82 17.64
N GLU A 216 -13.72 34.74 16.72
CA GLU A 216 -13.60 36.20 16.93
C GLU A 216 -14.32 36.68 18.20
N THR A 217 -15.30 35.93 18.71
CA THR A 217 -16.00 36.20 19.96
C THR A 217 -15.26 35.72 21.23
N THR A 218 -14.19 34.92 21.11
CA THR A 218 -13.51 34.23 22.24
C THR A 218 -11.98 34.45 22.33
N GLY A 219 -11.40 35.30 21.48
CA GLY A 219 -10.07 35.88 21.70
C GLY A 219 -8.82 35.11 21.24
N ALA A 220 -8.94 33.96 20.55
CA ALA A 220 -7.78 33.20 20.03
C ALA A 220 -7.97 32.76 18.57
N SER A 221 -7.54 33.61 17.63
CA SER A 221 -7.59 33.37 16.19
C SER A 221 -6.29 32.70 15.68
N VAL A 222 -6.41 31.60 14.95
CA VAL A 222 -5.30 31.00 14.21
C VAL A 222 -5.13 31.77 12.88
N PRO A 223 -3.93 32.27 12.54
CA PRO A 223 -3.72 32.98 11.28
C PRO A 223 -3.90 32.04 10.09
N LEU A 224 -4.65 32.47 9.07
CA LEU A 224 -4.85 31.69 7.84
C LEU A 224 -3.80 32.01 6.76
N LEU A 225 -3.24 33.21 6.83
CA LEU A 225 -2.21 33.72 5.94
C LEU A 225 -0.86 33.84 6.66
N PRO A 226 0.25 33.86 5.91
CA PRO A 226 1.57 34.09 6.49
C PRO A 226 1.58 35.38 7.28
N SER A 227 1.99 35.30 8.54
CA SER A 227 2.06 36.45 9.43
C SER A 227 3.33 36.34 10.27
N ARG A 228 4.02 37.47 10.46
CA ARG A 228 5.25 37.49 11.26
C ARG A 228 4.92 37.13 12.71
N PRO A 229 5.47 36.05 13.28
CA PRO A 229 5.31 35.75 14.69
C PRO A 229 5.98 36.85 15.52
N LYS A 230 5.38 37.22 16.66
CA LYS A 230 5.95 38.22 17.57
C LYS A 230 7.36 37.79 18.01
N GLY A 231 8.39 38.56 17.63
CA GLY A 231 9.78 38.34 18.03
C GLY A 231 10.56 37.28 17.23
N GLY A 232 10.05 36.82 16.07
CA GLY A 232 10.74 35.81 15.26
C GLY A 232 10.70 36.10 13.75
N PRO A 233 11.55 35.41 12.96
CA PRO A 233 11.52 35.53 11.50
C PRO A 233 10.19 35.01 10.93
N LEU A 234 9.76 35.55 9.77
CA LEU A 234 8.55 35.10 9.07
C LEU A 234 8.62 33.60 8.73
N LEU A 235 9.80 33.15 8.33
CA LEU A 235 10.09 31.75 8.06
C LEU A 235 11.06 31.24 9.12
N ASP A 236 10.63 30.24 9.89
CA ASP A 236 11.46 29.63 10.92
C ASP A 236 12.58 28.79 10.26
N PRO A 237 13.87 29.18 10.39
CA PRO A 237 14.98 28.49 9.72
C PRO A 237 15.14 27.04 10.18
N SER A 238 14.81 26.77 11.45
CA SER A 238 14.90 25.41 12.02
C SER A 238 13.85 24.51 11.37
N LEU A 239 12.62 25.00 11.24
CA LEU A 239 11.53 24.28 10.59
C LEU A 239 11.78 24.10 9.09
N LEU A 240 12.33 25.12 8.42
CA LEU A 240 12.73 25.03 7.02
C LEU A 240 13.78 23.95 6.77
N ARG A 241 14.80 23.86 7.63
CA ARG A 241 15.84 22.83 7.52
C ARG A 241 15.25 21.43 7.65
N VAL A 242 14.33 21.23 8.59
CA VAL A 242 13.62 19.96 8.76
C VAL A 242 12.73 19.65 7.56
N CYS A 243 11.96 20.62 7.06
CA CYS A 243 11.15 20.46 5.85
C CYS A 243 12.01 20.11 4.64
N GLY A 244 13.15 20.79 4.45
CA GLY A 244 14.09 20.53 3.35
C GLY A 244 14.67 19.11 3.38
N ALA A 245 15.07 18.62 4.57
CA ALA A 245 15.52 17.24 4.73
C ALA A 245 14.44 16.22 4.37
N PHE A 246 13.18 16.47 4.76
CA PHE A 246 12.07 15.61 4.36
C PHE A 246 11.70 15.76 2.88
N SER A 247 11.84 16.94 2.27
CA SER A 247 11.64 17.12 0.84
C SER A 247 12.61 16.25 0.04
N TRP A 248 13.90 16.25 0.42
CA TRP A 248 14.89 15.36 -0.19
C TRP A 248 14.50 13.89 -0.07
N GLN A 249 14.12 13.46 1.14
CA GLN A 249 13.66 12.09 1.35
C GLN A 249 12.38 11.75 0.55
N SER A 250 11.56 12.73 0.21
CA SER A 250 10.34 12.52 -0.61
C SER A 250 10.69 12.25 -2.06
N VAL A 251 11.76 12.86 -2.59
CA VAL A 251 12.29 12.58 -3.93
C VAL A 251 12.79 11.14 -4.03
N GLU A 252 13.56 10.69 -3.03
CA GLU A 252 14.04 9.30 -2.96
C GLU A 252 12.86 8.32 -2.95
N LYS A 253 11.84 8.61 -2.13
CA LYS A 253 10.61 7.81 -2.08
C LYS A 253 9.86 7.79 -3.40
N LEU A 254 9.79 8.92 -4.12
CA LEU A 254 9.13 8.99 -5.42
C LEU A 254 9.83 8.08 -6.43
N ALA A 255 11.17 8.16 -6.52
CA ALA A 255 11.96 7.34 -7.43
C ALA A 255 11.79 5.84 -7.14
N LEU A 256 11.76 5.46 -5.86
CA LEU A 256 11.60 4.06 -5.44
C LEU A 256 10.16 3.54 -5.61
N ALA A 257 9.14 4.38 -5.34
CA ALA A 257 7.75 3.96 -5.35
C ALA A 257 7.13 3.96 -6.76
N GLU A 258 7.51 4.91 -7.60
CA GLU A 258 6.92 5.10 -8.93
C GLU A 258 7.92 4.81 -10.07
N GLY A 259 9.13 4.34 -9.73
CA GLY A 259 10.21 4.05 -10.68
C GLY A 259 9.81 3.09 -11.79
N GLU A 260 9.04 2.04 -11.48
CA GLU A 260 8.55 1.10 -12.49
C GLU A 260 7.58 1.76 -13.49
N LYS A 261 6.74 2.69 -13.01
CA LYS A 261 5.81 3.43 -13.87
C LYS A 261 6.57 4.44 -14.73
N PHE A 262 7.63 5.07 -14.22
CA PHE A 262 8.54 5.85 -15.04
C PHE A 262 9.12 4.98 -16.16
N VAL A 263 9.69 3.81 -15.86
CA VAL A 263 10.22 2.91 -16.89
C VAL A 263 9.13 2.55 -17.92
N LEU A 264 7.92 2.24 -17.47
CA LEU A 264 6.82 1.89 -18.36
C LEU A 264 6.36 3.06 -19.25
N VAL A 265 6.36 4.30 -18.73
CA VAL A 265 6.01 5.50 -19.51
C VAL A 265 7.11 5.88 -20.50
N LEU A 266 8.38 5.70 -20.11
CA LEU A 266 9.54 6.05 -20.94
C LEU A 266 9.82 5.01 -22.04
N SER A 267 9.63 3.72 -21.75
CA SER A 267 10.02 2.61 -22.63
C SER A 267 8.86 1.77 -23.17
N GLY A 268 7.66 1.90 -22.62
CA GLY A 268 6.49 1.10 -22.98
C GLY A 268 5.46 1.85 -23.83
N SER A 269 4.68 1.10 -24.62
CA SER A 269 3.57 1.65 -25.39
C SER A 269 2.40 2.08 -24.48
N GLN A 270 1.50 2.93 -25.00
CA GLN A 270 0.27 3.30 -24.27
C GLN A 270 -0.63 2.09 -24.00
N HIS A 271 -0.62 1.10 -24.89
CA HIS A 271 -1.32 -0.17 -24.67
C HIS A 271 -0.73 -0.92 -23.47
N ASN A 272 0.61 -1.02 -23.37
CA ASN A 272 1.28 -1.67 -22.24
C ASN A 272 0.95 -0.97 -20.92
N GLN A 273 0.91 0.36 -20.92
CA GLN A 273 0.50 1.15 -19.75
C GLN A 273 -0.93 0.85 -19.32
N GLY A 274 -1.86 0.72 -20.28
CA GLY A 274 -3.25 0.32 -19.99
C GLY A 274 -3.35 -1.08 -19.40
N VAL A 275 -2.71 -2.06 -20.04
CA VAL A 275 -2.71 -3.46 -19.57
C VAL A 275 -2.09 -3.56 -18.18
N TYR A 276 -0.93 -2.92 -17.95
CA TYR A 276 -0.29 -2.88 -16.65
C TYR A 276 -1.19 -2.21 -15.60
N GLY A 277 -1.82 -1.08 -15.93
CA GLY A 277 -2.72 -0.39 -15.01
C GLY A 277 -3.91 -1.25 -14.55
N ILE A 278 -4.49 -2.08 -15.43
CA ILE A 278 -5.55 -3.03 -15.05
C ILE A 278 -4.99 -4.11 -14.11
N VAL A 279 -3.88 -4.72 -14.50
CA VAL A 279 -3.27 -5.83 -13.78
C VAL A 279 -2.75 -5.39 -12.40
N GLU A 280 -2.10 -4.23 -12.32
CA GLU A 280 -1.61 -3.63 -11.08
C GLU A 280 -2.78 -3.30 -10.13
N LYS A 281 -3.89 -2.73 -10.61
CA LYS A 281 -5.08 -2.47 -9.79
C LYS A 281 -5.66 -3.76 -9.19
N LEU A 282 -5.77 -4.83 -9.98
CA LEU A 282 -6.26 -6.14 -9.53
C LEU A 282 -5.29 -6.80 -8.54
N GLY A 283 -4.02 -6.87 -8.90
CA GLY A 283 -3.01 -7.57 -8.14
C GLY A 283 -2.66 -6.87 -6.82
N SER A 284 -2.49 -5.55 -6.86
CA SER A 284 -2.19 -4.75 -5.66
C SER A 284 -3.33 -4.73 -4.65
N LEU A 285 -4.59 -4.98 -5.07
CA LEU A 285 -5.73 -5.08 -4.17
C LEU A 285 -5.52 -6.22 -3.17
N VAL A 286 -5.08 -7.39 -3.64
CA VAL A 286 -4.78 -8.56 -2.80
C VAL A 286 -3.61 -8.26 -1.88
N VAL A 287 -2.52 -7.70 -2.43
CA VAL A 287 -1.31 -7.37 -1.67
C VAL A 287 -1.66 -6.45 -0.51
N ARG A 288 -2.36 -5.34 -0.79
CA ARG A 288 -2.71 -4.35 0.23
C ARG A 288 -3.71 -4.91 1.22
N SER A 289 -4.71 -5.66 0.78
CA SER A 289 -5.84 -6.05 1.63
C SER A 289 -5.59 -7.29 2.47
N VAL A 290 -4.67 -8.16 2.04
CA VAL A 290 -4.38 -9.43 2.70
C VAL A 290 -2.92 -9.52 3.13
N LEU A 291 -1.98 -9.32 2.21
CA LEU A 291 -0.55 -9.56 2.48
C LEU A 291 0.04 -8.51 3.42
N GLN A 292 -0.24 -7.22 3.21
CA GLN A 292 0.31 -6.15 4.03
C GLN A 292 -0.11 -6.24 5.51
N PRO A 293 -1.39 -6.42 5.88
CA PRO A 293 -1.76 -6.63 7.28
C PRO A 293 -1.12 -7.89 7.89
N PHE A 294 -0.93 -8.93 7.07
CA PHE A 294 -0.27 -10.15 7.50
C PHE A 294 1.23 -9.92 7.76
N GLU A 295 1.90 -9.14 6.89
CA GLU A 295 3.29 -8.72 7.03
C GLU A 295 3.52 -7.88 8.30
N GLU A 296 2.69 -6.86 8.54
CA GLU A 296 2.74 -6.02 9.74
C GLU A 296 2.54 -6.85 11.03
N SER A 297 1.62 -7.82 10.97
CA SER A 297 1.40 -8.76 12.08
C SER A 297 2.62 -9.65 12.32
N ALA A 298 3.22 -10.19 11.25
CA ALA A 298 4.40 -11.03 11.32
C ALA A 298 5.60 -10.27 11.90
N PHE A 299 5.87 -9.05 11.42
CA PHE A 299 6.89 -8.16 11.96
C PHE A 299 6.75 -8.00 13.48
N THR A 300 5.55 -7.67 13.95
CA THR A 300 5.26 -7.50 15.38
C THR A 300 5.53 -8.78 16.18
N MET A 301 5.14 -9.94 15.65
CA MET A 301 5.39 -11.23 16.29
C MET A 301 6.89 -11.56 16.34
N PHE A 302 7.64 -11.28 15.27
CA PHE A 302 9.09 -11.48 15.22
C PHE A 302 9.83 -10.59 16.22
N SER A 303 9.50 -9.29 16.28
CA SER A 303 10.14 -8.37 17.23
C SER A 303 9.89 -8.78 18.68
N LYS A 304 8.67 -9.19 19.02
CA LYS A 304 8.34 -9.68 20.37
C LYS A 304 9.05 -10.99 20.70
N ALA A 305 9.05 -11.96 19.77
CA ALA A 305 9.72 -13.23 19.96
C ALA A 305 11.24 -13.06 20.12
N ALA A 306 11.86 -12.22 19.30
CA ALA A 306 13.30 -11.92 19.37
C ALA A 306 13.67 -11.19 20.68
N SER A 307 12.85 -10.22 21.10
CA SER A 307 13.05 -9.52 22.38
C SER A 307 12.95 -10.46 23.58
N SER A 308 12.03 -11.42 23.53
CA SER A 308 11.84 -12.41 24.61
C SER A 308 12.98 -13.43 24.66
N ALA A 309 13.52 -13.83 23.51
CA ALA A 309 14.70 -14.70 23.41
C ALA A 309 15.96 -14.04 24.02
N ASN A 310 16.05 -12.71 24.00
CA ASN A 310 17.17 -11.96 24.58
C ASN A 310 17.02 -11.67 26.09
N LYS A 311 15.85 -11.89 26.70
CA LYS A 311 15.56 -11.55 28.12
C LYS A 311 15.76 -12.70 29.12
N LYS A 312 16.05 -13.92 28.66
CA LYS A 312 16.23 -15.08 29.54
C LYS A 312 17.72 -15.43 29.71
N ASP A 313 18.15 -15.30 30.96
CA ASP A 313 19.39 -15.76 31.61
C ASP A 313 20.74 -15.18 31.17
N ASP A 314 21.34 -14.41 32.08
CA ASP A 314 22.80 -14.20 32.20
C ASP A 314 23.57 -15.52 32.46
N ASP A 315 22.87 -16.64 32.73
CA ASP A 315 23.43 -17.95 33.08
C ASP A 315 23.25 -19.02 31.96
N ALA A 316 22.51 -18.72 30.89
CA ALA A 316 22.29 -19.60 29.75
C ALA A 316 23.16 -19.18 28.56
N GLN A 317 24.17 -19.98 28.24
CA GLN A 317 25.20 -19.62 27.27
C GLN A 317 24.73 -19.47 25.80
N LYS A 318 23.42 -19.65 25.51
CA LYS A 318 22.80 -19.40 24.20
C LYS A 318 21.33 -18.93 24.31
N PRO A 319 20.92 -17.92 23.53
CA PRO A 319 19.51 -17.49 23.48
C PRO A 319 18.60 -18.60 22.91
N ASP A 320 17.44 -18.81 23.54
CA ASP A 320 16.43 -19.78 23.06
C ASP A 320 15.65 -19.20 21.86
N VAL A 321 16.18 -19.45 20.66
CA VAL A 321 15.60 -18.98 19.40
C VAL A 321 14.45 -19.86 18.87
N ARG A 322 14.04 -20.91 19.61
CA ARG A 322 13.01 -21.87 19.13
C ARG A 322 11.65 -21.22 18.92
N GLY A 323 11.27 -20.28 19.78
CA GLY A 323 10.02 -19.52 19.61
C GLY A 323 10.03 -18.68 18.34
N VAL A 324 11.16 -18.02 18.06
CA VAL A 324 11.38 -17.19 16.87
C VAL A 324 11.37 -18.06 15.61
N GLU A 325 12.07 -19.20 15.63
CA GLU A 325 12.06 -20.21 14.56
C GLU A 325 10.64 -20.65 14.22
N ARG A 326 9.85 -21.02 15.25
CA ARG A 326 8.50 -21.54 15.06
C ARG A 326 7.58 -20.52 14.40
N VAL A 327 7.58 -19.28 14.87
CA VAL A 327 6.73 -18.21 14.29
C VAL A 327 7.13 -17.96 12.83
N LEU A 328 8.43 -17.95 12.51
CA LEU A 328 8.91 -17.75 11.14
C LEU A 328 8.46 -18.87 10.20
N LEU A 329 8.65 -20.13 10.58
CA LEU A 329 8.26 -21.27 9.75
C LEU A 329 6.74 -21.32 9.51
N LEU A 330 5.95 -21.01 10.54
CA LEU A 330 4.49 -20.90 10.40
C LEU A 330 4.09 -19.74 9.47
N ALA A 331 4.72 -18.57 9.60
CA ALA A 331 4.43 -17.43 8.75
C ALA A 331 4.75 -17.73 7.28
N ILE A 332 5.95 -18.26 6.98
CA ILE A 332 6.35 -18.66 5.62
C ILE A 332 5.38 -19.70 5.05
N LYS A 333 5.00 -20.70 5.83
CA LYS A 333 4.06 -21.73 5.39
C LYS A 333 2.68 -21.15 5.09
N GLY A 334 2.18 -20.25 5.95
CA GLY A 334 0.90 -19.57 5.77
C GLY A 334 0.85 -18.77 4.47
N VAL A 335 1.85 -17.92 4.22
CA VAL A 335 1.91 -17.15 2.96
C VAL A 335 2.18 -18.02 1.74
N SER A 336 2.91 -19.14 1.89
CA SER A 336 3.12 -20.10 0.81
C SER A 336 1.80 -20.77 0.41
N LEU A 337 0.99 -21.21 1.37
CA LEU A 337 -0.32 -21.78 1.09
C LEU A 337 -1.25 -20.78 0.40
N LEU A 338 -1.26 -19.52 0.88
CA LEU A 338 -2.04 -18.45 0.27
C LEU A 338 -1.55 -18.15 -1.16
N GLY A 339 -0.24 -18.02 -1.37
CA GLY A 339 0.33 -17.78 -2.68
C GLY A 339 0.08 -18.93 -3.66
N LEU A 340 0.05 -20.19 -3.19
CA LEU A 340 -0.24 -21.35 -4.04
C LEU A 340 -1.67 -21.31 -4.58
N VAL A 341 -2.63 -20.73 -3.84
CA VAL A 341 -3.99 -20.48 -4.36
C VAL A 341 -3.93 -19.57 -5.58
N PHE A 342 -3.19 -18.46 -5.51
CA PHE A 342 -3.03 -17.55 -6.65
C PHE A 342 -2.29 -18.21 -7.81
N VAL A 343 -1.27 -19.02 -7.56
CA VAL A 343 -0.53 -19.72 -8.63
C VAL A 343 -1.39 -20.80 -9.31
N ALA A 344 -2.21 -21.54 -8.54
CA ALA A 344 -3.00 -22.63 -9.08
C ALA A 344 -4.29 -22.16 -9.79
N PHE A 345 -4.97 -21.15 -9.24
CA PHE A 345 -6.25 -20.68 -9.77
C PHE A 345 -6.11 -19.35 -10.54
N GLY A 346 -5.09 -18.54 -10.28
CA GLY A 346 -4.92 -17.25 -10.95
C GLY A 346 -4.79 -17.36 -12.47
N PRO A 347 -3.79 -18.10 -13.00
CA PRO A 347 -3.59 -18.24 -14.44
C PRO A 347 -4.82 -18.72 -15.22
N PRO A 348 -5.45 -19.87 -14.90
CA PRO A 348 -6.58 -20.37 -15.68
C PRO A 348 -7.82 -19.47 -15.58
N TYR A 349 -8.05 -18.80 -14.44
CA TYR A 349 -9.23 -17.92 -14.26
C TYR A 349 -8.97 -16.46 -14.66
N SER A 350 -7.77 -16.09 -15.11
CA SER A 350 -7.42 -14.69 -15.44
C SER A 350 -8.30 -14.13 -16.56
N TYR A 351 -8.53 -14.90 -17.63
CA TYR A 351 -9.41 -14.49 -18.73
C TYR A 351 -10.85 -14.26 -18.24
N THR A 352 -11.39 -15.25 -17.51
CA THR A 352 -12.77 -15.23 -17.01
C THR A 352 -13.00 -14.05 -16.06
N LEU A 353 -12.04 -13.78 -15.15
CA LEU A 353 -12.10 -12.65 -14.24
C LEU A 353 -12.12 -11.32 -14.99
N LEU A 354 -11.23 -11.13 -15.97
CA LEU A 354 -11.18 -9.91 -16.78
C LEU A 354 -12.44 -9.73 -17.63
N ARG A 355 -12.98 -10.82 -18.20
CA ARG A 355 -14.22 -10.78 -18.98
C ARG A 355 -15.42 -10.34 -18.14
N LEU A 356 -15.51 -10.82 -16.90
CA LEU A 356 -16.59 -10.46 -15.97
C LEU A 356 -16.48 -9.00 -15.49
N LEU A 357 -15.28 -8.54 -15.15
CA LEU A 357 -15.06 -7.22 -14.58
C LEU A 357 -14.98 -6.12 -15.65
N TYR A 358 -14.15 -6.30 -16.66
CA TYR A 358 -13.78 -5.28 -17.63
C TYR A 358 -14.41 -5.48 -19.02
N GLY A 359 -14.91 -6.69 -19.32
CA GLY A 359 -15.58 -7.00 -20.59
C GLY A 359 -14.65 -7.51 -21.69
N ARG A 360 -15.24 -7.78 -22.87
CA ARG A 360 -14.63 -8.49 -24.01
C ARG A 360 -13.34 -7.83 -24.53
N ASP A 361 -13.33 -6.52 -24.74
CA ASP A 361 -12.17 -5.84 -25.33
C ASP A 361 -10.88 -6.01 -24.50
N LYS A 362 -11.02 -6.18 -23.18
CA LYS A 362 -9.91 -6.27 -22.24
C LYS A 362 -9.51 -7.72 -22.02
N SER A 363 -10.48 -8.64 -21.95
CA SER A 363 -10.19 -10.07 -21.85
C SER A 363 -9.53 -10.62 -23.12
N ASP A 364 -9.88 -10.11 -24.30
CA ASP A 364 -9.37 -10.62 -25.58
C ASP A 364 -8.01 -9.95 -25.95
N SER A 365 -7.41 -9.20 -25.01
CA SER A 365 -6.09 -8.56 -25.15
C SER A 365 -4.98 -9.38 -24.46
N GLU A 366 -3.76 -8.83 -24.32
CA GLU A 366 -2.67 -9.47 -23.57
C GLU A 366 -2.87 -9.44 -22.03
N ALA A 367 -3.91 -8.76 -21.55
CA ALA A 367 -4.17 -8.58 -20.13
C ALA A 367 -4.36 -9.88 -19.31
N PRO A 368 -5.03 -10.94 -19.80
CA PRO A 368 -5.13 -12.20 -19.07
C PRO A 368 -3.76 -12.84 -18.85
N THR A 369 -2.89 -12.83 -19.86
CA THR A 369 -1.53 -13.37 -19.76
C THR A 369 -0.69 -12.59 -18.77
N ALA A 370 -0.78 -11.25 -18.80
CA ALA A 370 -0.12 -10.39 -17.83
C ALA A 370 -0.64 -10.63 -16.40
N LEU A 371 -1.97 -10.78 -16.23
CA LEU A 371 -2.58 -11.09 -14.93
C LEU A 371 -2.19 -12.47 -14.41
N ALA A 372 -2.11 -13.47 -15.28
CA ALA A 372 -1.63 -14.81 -14.95
C ALA A 372 -0.17 -14.76 -14.43
N CYS A 373 0.70 -14.01 -15.11
CA CYS A 373 2.06 -13.76 -14.64
C CYS A 373 2.09 -12.99 -13.31
N TYR A 374 1.18 -12.03 -13.13
CA TYR A 374 1.07 -11.30 -11.87
C TYR A 374 0.62 -12.22 -10.71
N CYS A 375 -0.20 -13.24 -10.96
CA CYS A 375 -0.57 -14.21 -9.93
C CYS A 375 0.64 -15.00 -9.40
N LEU A 376 1.62 -15.29 -10.26
CA LEU A 376 2.93 -15.80 -9.83
C LEU A 376 3.68 -14.74 -9.01
N TYR A 377 3.65 -13.48 -9.45
CA TYR A 377 4.28 -12.38 -8.71
C TYR A 377 3.70 -12.20 -7.30
N VAL A 378 2.38 -12.41 -7.10
CA VAL A 378 1.73 -12.36 -5.78
C VAL A 378 2.32 -13.37 -4.80
N MET A 379 2.60 -14.60 -5.25
CA MET A 379 3.30 -15.60 -4.42
C MET A 379 4.68 -15.09 -3.97
N VAL A 380 5.45 -14.55 -4.90
CA VAL A 380 6.81 -14.04 -4.62
C VAL A 380 6.73 -12.84 -3.67
N MET A 381 5.79 -11.91 -3.87
CA MET A 381 5.57 -10.79 -2.94
C MET A 381 5.21 -11.26 -1.53
N ALA A 382 4.35 -12.28 -1.41
CA ALA A 382 3.95 -12.82 -0.11
C ALA A 382 5.13 -13.44 0.66
N LEU A 383 6.01 -14.16 -0.03
CA LEU A 383 7.26 -14.68 0.55
C LEU A 383 8.23 -13.57 0.92
N ASN A 384 8.42 -12.58 0.03
CA ASN A 384 9.29 -11.44 0.27
C ASN A 384 8.88 -10.70 1.55
N GLY A 385 7.61 -10.31 1.68
CA GLY A 385 7.11 -9.56 2.85
C GLY A 385 7.44 -10.24 4.18
N ILE A 386 7.28 -11.57 4.28
CA ILE A 386 7.60 -12.31 5.51
C ILE A 386 9.10 -12.41 5.78
N THR A 387 9.89 -12.76 4.76
CA THR A 387 11.34 -12.89 4.93
C THR A 387 12.02 -11.57 5.25
N GLU A 388 11.55 -10.48 4.66
CA GLU A 388 12.06 -9.14 4.85
C GLU A 388 11.60 -8.56 6.19
N SER A 389 10.34 -8.76 6.57
CA SER A 389 9.85 -8.44 7.91
C SER A 389 10.66 -9.11 9.01
N PHE A 390 11.05 -10.38 8.81
CA PHE A 390 11.93 -11.07 9.76
C PHE A 390 13.31 -10.41 9.86
N LEU A 391 13.93 -10.09 8.71
CA LEU A 391 15.21 -9.41 8.65
C LEU A 391 15.13 -8.07 9.39
N HIS A 392 14.12 -7.24 9.10
CA HIS A 392 13.95 -5.95 9.75
C HIS A 392 13.65 -6.05 11.25
N ALA A 393 12.92 -7.09 11.66
CA ALA A 393 12.57 -7.28 13.07
C ALA A 393 13.76 -7.77 13.93
N THR A 394 14.76 -8.41 13.33
CA THR A 394 15.82 -9.12 14.07
C THR A 394 17.26 -8.67 13.75
N ALA A 395 17.47 -7.92 12.66
CA ALA A 395 18.79 -7.44 12.28
C ALA A 395 19.30 -6.36 13.24
N SER A 396 20.60 -6.41 13.52
CA SER A 396 21.33 -5.30 14.16
C SER A 396 21.39 -4.07 13.26
N GLU A 397 21.70 -2.90 13.83
CA GLU A 397 21.87 -1.64 13.08
C GLU A 397 22.84 -1.79 11.90
N ARG A 398 23.98 -2.48 12.11
CA ARG A 398 24.96 -2.76 11.04
C ARG A 398 24.37 -3.65 9.96
N GLY A 399 23.61 -4.68 10.34
CA GLY A 399 22.94 -5.57 9.38
C GLY A 399 21.90 -4.84 8.54
N LEU A 400 21.16 -3.92 9.17
CA LEU A 400 20.17 -3.08 8.51
C LEU A 400 20.81 -2.08 7.54
N ALA A 401 21.98 -1.51 7.89
CA ALA A 401 22.74 -0.64 6.99
C ALA A 401 23.18 -1.39 5.72
N TRP A 402 23.70 -2.61 5.86
CA TRP A 402 24.05 -3.45 4.71
C TRP A 402 22.84 -3.86 3.87
N ASN A 403 21.69 -4.11 4.50
CA ASN A 403 20.44 -4.38 3.78
C ASN A 403 20.03 -3.16 2.94
N ASN A 404 20.11 -1.95 3.48
CA ASN A 404 19.79 -0.73 2.72
C ASN A 404 20.72 -0.54 1.51
N VAL A 405 22.02 -0.81 1.65
CA VAL A 405 22.96 -0.79 0.52
C VAL A 405 22.58 -1.84 -0.52
N ALA A 406 22.25 -3.06 -0.11
CA ALA A 406 21.80 -4.11 -1.02
C ALA A 406 20.50 -3.73 -1.77
N LEU A 407 19.55 -3.11 -1.09
CA LEU A 407 18.30 -2.61 -1.70
C LEU A 407 18.55 -1.57 -2.79
N VAL A 408 19.53 -0.68 -2.62
CA VAL A 408 19.93 0.28 -3.66
C VAL A 408 20.48 -0.46 -4.89
N VAL A 409 21.37 -1.43 -4.68
CA VAL A 409 21.93 -2.24 -5.78
C VAL A 409 20.82 -3.01 -6.51
N PHE A 410 19.92 -3.67 -5.79
CA PHE A 410 18.79 -4.38 -6.38
C PHE A 410 17.87 -3.45 -7.16
N SER A 411 17.65 -2.22 -6.69
CA SER A 411 16.85 -1.22 -7.39
C SER A 411 17.48 -0.81 -8.72
N VAL A 412 18.81 -0.60 -8.76
CA VAL A 412 19.53 -0.29 -10.01
C VAL A 412 19.43 -1.46 -11.00
N CYS A 413 19.67 -2.70 -10.53
CA CYS A 413 19.50 -3.90 -11.36
C CYS A 413 18.07 -4.05 -11.87
N HIS A 414 17.08 -3.75 -11.03
CA HIS A 414 15.67 -3.84 -11.38
C HIS A 414 15.28 -2.83 -12.47
N VAL A 415 15.75 -1.58 -12.39
CA VAL A 415 15.49 -0.57 -13.43
C VAL A 415 16.10 -1.02 -14.77
N ALA A 416 17.36 -1.45 -14.76
CA ALA A 416 18.03 -1.93 -15.98
C ALA A 416 17.29 -3.13 -16.61
N LEU A 417 16.90 -4.11 -15.78
CA LEU A 417 16.15 -5.27 -16.24
C LEU A 417 14.74 -4.91 -16.72
N SER A 418 14.09 -3.95 -16.09
CA SER A 418 12.76 -3.47 -16.47
C SER A 418 12.79 -2.82 -17.84
N VAL A 419 13.77 -1.96 -18.13
CA VAL A 419 13.94 -1.36 -19.46
C VAL A 419 14.12 -2.45 -20.53
N ALA A 420 15.01 -3.41 -20.30
CA ALA A 420 15.27 -4.49 -21.25
C ALA A 420 14.04 -5.39 -21.48
N LEU A 421 13.35 -5.82 -20.41
CA LEU A 421 12.21 -6.72 -20.52
C LEU A 421 10.94 -6.05 -21.02
N VAL A 422 10.72 -4.76 -20.73
CA VAL A 422 9.60 -4.00 -21.30
C VAL A 422 9.74 -3.90 -22.81
N GLN A 423 10.94 -3.67 -23.32
CA GLN A 423 11.19 -3.64 -24.77
C GLN A 423 11.00 -5.02 -25.43
N ALA A 424 11.31 -6.10 -24.71
CA ALA A 424 11.19 -7.46 -25.25
C ALA A 424 9.78 -8.07 -25.14
N ARG A 425 9.05 -7.81 -24.06
CA ARG A 425 7.78 -8.49 -23.70
C ARG A 425 6.70 -7.57 -23.14
N GLY A 426 6.83 -6.25 -23.32
CA GLY A 426 5.85 -5.27 -22.86
C GLY A 426 5.53 -5.38 -21.37
N THR A 427 4.24 -5.38 -21.04
CA THR A 427 3.75 -5.45 -19.65
C THR A 427 4.21 -6.71 -18.91
N THR A 428 4.15 -7.86 -19.56
CA THR A 428 4.60 -9.14 -18.97
C THR A 428 6.10 -9.08 -18.65
N GLY A 429 6.87 -8.39 -19.48
CA GLY A 429 8.29 -8.12 -19.23
C GLY A 429 8.52 -7.32 -17.94
N LEU A 430 7.74 -6.27 -17.70
CA LEU A 430 7.83 -5.48 -16.47
C LEU A 430 7.50 -6.32 -15.22
N ILE A 431 6.43 -7.12 -15.30
CA ILE A 431 6.04 -8.02 -14.20
C ILE A 431 7.15 -9.05 -13.92
N LEU A 432 7.78 -9.59 -14.97
CA LEU A 432 8.90 -10.51 -14.81
C LEU A 432 10.13 -9.83 -14.18
N ALA A 433 10.44 -8.58 -14.55
CA ALA A 433 11.50 -7.80 -13.92
C ALA A 433 11.23 -7.59 -12.41
N ASN A 434 9.97 -7.38 -12.04
CA ASN A 434 9.53 -7.30 -10.65
C ASN A 434 9.68 -8.64 -9.91
N VAL A 435 9.32 -9.75 -10.55
CA VAL A 435 9.54 -11.11 -10.00
C VAL A 435 11.03 -11.34 -9.72
N CYS A 436 11.92 -11.00 -10.67
CA CYS A 436 13.36 -11.11 -10.48
C CYS A 436 13.86 -10.26 -9.30
N ASN A 437 13.42 -9.00 -9.21
CA ASN A 437 13.78 -8.11 -8.12
C ASN A 437 13.36 -8.66 -6.75
N MET A 438 12.10 -9.09 -6.61
CA MET A 438 11.63 -9.69 -5.35
C MET A 438 12.33 -11.01 -5.04
N THR A 439 12.72 -11.80 -6.05
CA THR A 439 13.49 -13.04 -5.85
C THR A 439 14.89 -12.75 -5.29
N LEU A 440 15.57 -11.70 -5.79
CA LEU A 440 16.86 -11.26 -5.24
C LEU A 440 16.72 -10.85 -3.76
N ARG A 441 15.66 -10.08 -3.43
CA ARG A 441 15.36 -9.68 -2.05
C ARG A 441 15.10 -10.88 -1.15
N ILE A 442 14.25 -11.83 -1.57
CA ILE A 442 14.01 -13.08 -0.84
C ILE A 442 15.32 -13.84 -0.62
N THR A 443 16.16 -13.95 -1.65
CA THR A 443 17.43 -14.67 -1.56
C THR A 443 18.34 -14.02 -0.51
N TYR A 444 18.46 -12.69 -0.52
CA TYR A 444 19.22 -11.95 0.49
C TYR A 444 18.67 -12.16 1.91
N SER A 445 17.37 -11.99 2.10
CA SER A 445 16.70 -12.20 3.40
C SER A 445 16.81 -13.65 3.87
N MET A 446 16.74 -14.63 2.97
CA MET A 446 16.91 -16.04 3.29
C MET A 446 18.36 -16.36 3.70
N VAL A 447 19.36 -15.77 3.04
CA VAL A 447 20.77 -15.91 3.47
C VAL A 447 20.95 -15.36 4.89
N PHE A 448 20.31 -14.24 5.22
CA PHE A 448 20.31 -13.70 6.58
C PHE A 448 19.63 -14.66 7.58
N ILE A 449 18.43 -15.17 7.26
CA ILE A 449 17.70 -16.15 8.09
C ILE A 449 18.54 -17.40 8.36
N LEU A 450 19.14 -17.98 7.32
CA LEU A 450 19.98 -19.18 7.43
C LEU A 450 21.20 -18.93 8.32
N ARG A 451 21.80 -17.73 8.25
CA ARG A 451 22.91 -17.32 9.13
C ARG A 451 22.45 -17.12 10.57
N TYR A 452 21.28 -16.51 10.77
CA TYR A 452 20.70 -16.28 12.10
C TYR A 452 20.47 -17.60 12.85
N PHE A 453 19.97 -18.63 12.16
CA PHE A 453 19.70 -19.95 12.76
C PHE A 453 20.83 -20.98 12.61
N LYS A 454 22.03 -20.58 12.16
CA LYS A 454 23.15 -21.52 11.89
C LYS A 454 23.53 -22.38 13.12
N GLY A 455 23.28 -21.90 14.33
CA GLY A 455 23.52 -22.62 15.59
C GLY A 455 22.35 -23.45 16.11
N SER A 456 21.18 -23.43 15.46
CA SER A 456 19.99 -24.20 15.86
C SER A 456 19.96 -25.56 15.14
N PRO A 457 20.09 -26.70 15.85
CA PRO A 457 20.05 -28.02 15.23
C PRO A 457 18.66 -28.41 14.71
N THR A 458 17.60 -27.70 15.14
CA THR A 458 16.22 -27.98 14.73
C THR A 458 15.80 -27.24 13.47
N PHE A 459 16.52 -26.17 13.10
CA PHE A 459 16.10 -25.31 12.01
C PHE A 459 16.24 -25.98 10.66
N SER A 460 15.12 -26.10 9.95
CA SER A 460 15.10 -26.57 8.57
C SER A 460 14.00 -25.86 7.80
N ILE A 461 14.37 -25.15 6.73
CA ILE A 461 13.41 -24.43 5.88
C ILE A 461 12.40 -25.38 5.22
N ARG A 462 12.75 -26.67 5.06
CA ARG A 462 11.84 -27.70 4.54
C ARG A 462 10.58 -27.85 5.38
N ARG A 463 10.61 -27.49 6.67
CA ARG A 463 9.42 -27.51 7.55
C ARG A 463 8.39 -26.44 7.19
N ALA A 464 8.83 -25.35 6.54
CA ALA A 464 7.93 -24.30 6.07
C ALA A 464 7.26 -24.65 4.74
N VAL A 465 7.80 -25.62 3.99
CA VAL A 465 7.22 -26.04 2.71
C VAL A 465 5.93 -26.84 2.97
N PRO A 466 4.83 -26.57 2.26
CA PRO A 466 3.63 -27.41 2.32
C PRO A 466 3.93 -28.88 2.01
N SER A 467 3.16 -29.79 2.60
CA SER A 467 3.33 -31.22 2.37
C SER A 467 3.15 -31.58 0.89
N ILE A 468 3.86 -32.63 0.45
CA ILE A 468 3.79 -33.11 -0.94
C ILE A 468 2.35 -33.43 -1.39
N ARG A 469 1.49 -33.88 -0.46
CA ARG A 469 0.07 -34.11 -0.70
C ARG A 469 -0.64 -32.82 -1.07
N VAL A 470 -0.43 -31.74 -0.31
CA VAL A 470 -1.02 -30.42 -0.58
C VAL A 470 -0.51 -29.88 -1.92
N ILE A 471 0.80 -29.95 -2.16
CA ILE A 471 1.39 -29.51 -3.44
C ILE A 471 0.79 -30.31 -4.60
N GLY A 472 0.69 -31.63 -4.48
CA GLY A 472 0.05 -32.50 -5.46
C GLY A 472 -1.41 -32.13 -5.72
N THR A 473 -2.18 -31.80 -4.67
CA THR A 473 -3.56 -31.32 -4.86
C THR A 473 -3.66 -29.97 -5.55
N PHE A 474 -2.73 -29.05 -5.30
CA PHE A 474 -2.68 -27.77 -6.03
C PHE A 474 -2.35 -27.98 -7.50
N ILE A 475 -1.38 -28.85 -7.82
CA ILE A 475 -1.04 -29.19 -9.21
C ILE A 475 -2.24 -29.83 -9.90
N ALA A 476 -2.88 -30.82 -9.27
CA ALA A 476 -4.07 -31.47 -9.82
C ALA A 476 -5.22 -30.47 -10.04
N ALA A 477 -5.45 -29.55 -9.09
CA ALA A 477 -6.45 -28.49 -9.22
C ALA A 477 -6.13 -27.52 -10.37
N ALA A 478 -4.86 -27.11 -10.52
CA ALA A 478 -4.41 -26.23 -11.60
C ALA A 478 -4.59 -26.89 -12.98
N LEU A 479 -4.19 -28.17 -13.11
CA LEU A 479 -4.38 -28.94 -14.34
C LEU A 479 -5.86 -29.14 -14.66
N THR A 480 -6.69 -29.44 -13.65
CA THR A 480 -8.14 -29.58 -13.83
C THR A 480 -8.79 -28.26 -14.23
N ALA A 481 -8.39 -27.15 -13.61
CA ALA A 481 -8.86 -25.82 -13.96
C ALA A 481 -8.47 -25.43 -15.40
N HIS A 482 -7.25 -25.74 -15.82
CA HIS A 482 -6.82 -25.47 -17.19
C HIS A 482 -7.55 -26.39 -18.20
N TRP A 483 -7.73 -27.67 -17.89
CA TRP A 483 -8.52 -28.56 -18.72
C TRP A 483 -9.98 -28.10 -18.85
N ALA A 484 -10.58 -27.63 -17.75
CA ALA A 484 -11.93 -27.11 -17.72
C ALA A 484 -12.07 -25.79 -18.51
N GLU A 485 -11.04 -24.93 -18.48
CA GLU A 485 -10.97 -23.73 -19.31
C GLU A 485 -11.03 -24.10 -20.79
N VAL A 486 -10.17 -25.01 -21.25
CA VAL A 486 -10.12 -25.43 -22.66
C VAL A 486 -11.39 -26.16 -23.10
N THR A 487 -12.00 -26.94 -22.21
CA THR A 487 -13.13 -27.82 -22.57
C THR A 487 -14.49 -27.12 -22.47
N PHE A 488 -14.71 -26.32 -21.43
CA PHE A 488 -16.02 -25.74 -21.14
C PHE A 488 -16.15 -24.28 -21.55
N LEU A 489 -15.06 -23.50 -21.58
CA LEU A 489 -15.13 -22.05 -21.77
C LEU A 489 -15.32 -21.65 -23.25
N ASP A 490 -16.58 -21.62 -23.67
CA ASP A 490 -16.99 -21.04 -24.95
C ASP A 490 -16.93 -19.50 -24.87
N HIS A 491 -16.12 -18.86 -25.71
CA HIS A 491 -15.89 -17.41 -25.73
C HIS A 491 -17.09 -16.61 -26.27
N ASP A 492 -17.94 -17.24 -27.09
CA ASP A 492 -19.11 -16.60 -27.69
C ASP A 492 -20.35 -16.79 -26.80
N ARG A 493 -20.51 -17.96 -26.18
CA ARG A 493 -21.55 -18.21 -25.15
C ARG A 493 -21.01 -18.09 -23.72
N PHE A 494 -20.20 -17.05 -23.49
CA PHE A 494 -19.41 -16.88 -22.27
C PHE A 494 -20.19 -17.02 -20.97
N TYR A 495 -21.34 -16.36 -20.78
CA TYR A 495 -22.01 -16.36 -19.47
C TYR A 495 -22.50 -17.77 -19.05
N THR A 496 -22.96 -18.57 -20.02
CA THR A 496 -23.44 -19.93 -19.76
C THR A 496 -22.29 -20.91 -19.54
N SER A 497 -21.21 -20.80 -20.31
CA SER A 497 -20.00 -21.63 -20.17
C SER A 497 -19.17 -21.25 -18.93
N ALA A 498 -19.12 -19.97 -18.59
CA ALA A 498 -18.39 -19.48 -17.43
C ALA A 498 -19.00 -20.00 -16.13
N ALA A 499 -20.33 -20.14 -16.04
CA ALA A 499 -20.97 -20.67 -14.85
C ALA A 499 -20.52 -22.11 -14.54
N THR A 500 -20.51 -22.99 -15.55
CA THR A 500 -20.03 -24.38 -15.38
C THR A 500 -18.54 -24.43 -15.07
N TYR A 501 -17.75 -23.63 -15.79
CA TYR A 501 -16.32 -23.50 -15.54
C TYR A 501 -16.00 -23.05 -14.10
N ILE A 502 -16.68 -22.00 -13.61
CA ILE A 502 -16.52 -21.48 -12.24
C ILE A 502 -16.93 -22.52 -11.19
N MET A 503 -17.99 -23.31 -11.44
CA MET A 503 -18.40 -24.39 -10.53
C MET A 503 -17.31 -25.46 -10.38
N VAL A 504 -16.65 -25.86 -11.48
CA VAL A 504 -15.51 -26.81 -11.43
C VAL A 504 -14.38 -26.23 -10.59
N GLY A 505 -14.04 -24.95 -10.79
CA GLY A 505 -13.06 -24.25 -9.98
C GLY A 505 -13.41 -24.21 -8.49
N GLY A 506 -14.66 -23.91 -8.17
CA GLY A 506 -15.18 -23.91 -6.80
C GLY A 506 -15.05 -25.28 -6.13
N ALA A 507 -15.38 -26.35 -6.84
CA ALA A 507 -15.21 -27.71 -6.34
C ALA A 507 -13.73 -28.06 -6.09
N CYS A 508 -12.84 -27.74 -7.03
CA CYS A 508 -11.41 -27.92 -6.87
C CYS A 508 -10.86 -27.11 -5.68
N PHE A 509 -11.32 -25.87 -5.51
CA PHE A 509 -10.91 -25.01 -4.40
C PHE A 509 -11.33 -25.59 -3.04
N VAL A 510 -12.57 -26.06 -2.91
CA VAL A 510 -13.04 -26.75 -1.69
C VAL A 510 -12.22 -28.01 -1.43
N GLY A 511 -11.90 -28.79 -2.47
CA GLY A 511 -11.03 -29.96 -2.36
C GLY A 511 -9.63 -29.62 -1.84
N VAL A 512 -9.02 -28.55 -2.36
CA VAL A 512 -7.72 -28.04 -1.89
C VAL A 512 -7.79 -27.60 -0.42
N LEU A 513 -8.85 -26.88 -0.02
CA LEU A 513 -9.04 -26.50 1.39
C LEU A 513 -9.16 -27.72 2.30
N GLY A 514 -9.89 -28.75 1.87
CA GLY A 514 -9.98 -30.03 2.57
C GLY A 514 -8.63 -30.74 2.68
N ALA A 515 -7.82 -30.74 1.61
CA ALA A 515 -6.48 -31.31 1.60
C ALA A 515 -5.53 -30.56 2.55
N ILE A 516 -5.57 -29.23 2.57
CA ILE A 516 -4.82 -28.40 3.51
C ILE A 516 -5.22 -28.72 4.94
N TYR A 517 -6.53 -28.74 5.24
CA TYR A 517 -7.01 -29.02 6.60
C TYR A 517 -6.62 -30.41 7.10
N THR A 518 -6.63 -31.43 6.22
CA THR A 518 -6.31 -32.81 6.59
C THR A 518 -4.81 -33.09 6.66
N ALA A 519 -4.03 -32.59 5.71
CA ALA A 519 -2.60 -32.84 5.64
C ALA A 519 -1.78 -31.92 6.56
N GLU A 520 -2.28 -30.72 6.87
CA GLU A 520 -1.59 -29.70 7.68
C GLU A 520 -2.22 -29.49 9.07
N ARG A 521 -2.75 -30.56 9.68
CA ARG A 521 -3.34 -30.47 11.03
C ARG A 521 -2.40 -29.90 12.08
N SER A 522 -1.11 -30.24 12.00
CA SER A 522 -0.07 -29.70 12.89
C SER A 522 0.00 -28.18 12.79
N PHE A 523 0.05 -27.63 11.57
CA PHE A 523 0.08 -26.19 11.33
C PHE A 523 -1.08 -25.44 12.03
N PHE A 524 -2.32 -25.92 11.88
CA PHE A 524 -3.48 -25.30 12.55
C PHE A 524 -3.44 -25.46 14.08
N SER A 525 -3.00 -26.63 14.57
CA SER A 525 -2.85 -26.85 16.01
C SER A 525 -1.81 -25.93 16.64
N GLU A 526 -0.74 -25.63 15.91
CA GLU A 526 0.33 -24.75 16.35
C GLU A 526 -0.11 -23.29 16.40
N ILE A 527 -0.82 -22.81 15.37
CA ILE A 527 -1.43 -21.47 15.38
C ILE A 527 -2.40 -21.32 16.56
N ALA A 528 -3.24 -22.33 16.80
CA ALA A 528 -4.17 -22.34 17.92
C ALA A 528 -3.45 -22.33 19.30
N SER A 529 -2.24 -22.91 19.38
CA SER A 529 -1.43 -22.86 20.60
C SER A 529 -0.82 -21.47 20.84
N LEU A 530 -0.36 -20.77 19.79
CA LEU A 530 0.19 -19.42 19.90
C LEU A 530 -0.88 -18.41 20.35
N ARG A 531 -2.11 -18.54 19.84
CA ARG A 531 -3.24 -17.70 20.26
C ARG A 531 -3.57 -17.86 21.75
N ARG A 532 -3.50 -19.08 22.27
CA ARG A 532 -3.73 -19.39 23.69
C ARG A 532 -2.58 -18.87 24.57
N GLY A 533 -1.33 -19.08 24.18
CA GLY A 533 -0.15 -18.60 24.91
C GLY A 533 -0.07 -17.06 24.98
N SER A 534 -0.43 -16.36 23.90
CA SER A 534 -0.48 -14.88 23.91
C SER A 534 -1.56 -14.31 24.84
N SER A 535 -2.64 -15.06 25.11
CA SER A 535 -3.68 -14.63 26.06
C SER A 535 -3.24 -14.84 27.52
N ALA A 536 -2.41 -15.85 27.79
CA ALA A 536 -1.86 -16.11 29.12
C ALA A 536 -0.77 -15.08 29.51
N SER A 537 0.12 -14.72 28.59
CA SER A 537 1.18 -13.72 28.82
C SER A 537 0.65 -12.31 29.12
N ILE A 538 -0.54 -11.95 28.60
CA ILE A 538 -1.20 -10.67 28.91
C ILE A 538 -1.83 -10.72 30.31
N GLY A 539 -2.31 -11.88 30.75
CA GLY A 539 -2.82 -12.09 32.10
C GLY A 539 -1.74 -11.97 33.17
N ASP A 540 -0.54 -12.49 32.92
CA ASP A 540 0.59 -12.42 33.87
C ASP A 540 1.21 -11.02 33.98
N ALA A 541 1.13 -10.22 32.92
CA ALA A 541 1.55 -8.81 32.96
C ALA A 541 0.57 -7.93 33.78
N ALA A 542 -0.70 -8.33 33.87
CA ALA A 542 -1.73 -7.63 34.66
C ALA A 542 -1.71 -8.04 36.14
N THR A 543 -1.16 -9.19 36.49
CA THR A 543 -1.01 -9.66 37.90
C THR A 543 0.35 -9.31 38.51
N GLY A 544 1.31 -8.82 37.71
CA GLY A 544 2.66 -8.42 38.15
C GLY A 544 2.81 -7.04 38.79
N VAL A 545 1.72 -6.33 39.11
CA VAL A 545 1.79 -5.14 40.00
C VAL A 545 1.78 -5.66 41.43
N GLY A 546 2.98 -6.02 41.90
CA GLY A 546 3.23 -6.49 43.25
C GLY A 546 2.80 -5.49 44.30
N VAL A 547 2.06 -6.01 45.27
CA VAL A 547 1.82 -5.46 46.61
C VAL A 547 3.16 -5.03 47.19
N VAL A 548 3.36 -3.71 47.31
CA VAL A 548 4.44 -3.13 48.12
C VAL A 548 4.04 -3.29 49.57
N ASP A 549 4.74 -4.18 50.26
CA ASP A 549 4.64 -4.39 51.70
C ASP A 549 5.06 -3.09 52.42
N GLY A 550 4.14 -2.53 53.21
CA GLY A 550 4.31 -1.26 53.89
C GLY A 550 5.09 -1.43 55.19
N ASP A 551 6.38 -1.15 55.13
CA ASP A 551 7.25 -1.05 56.31
C ASP A 551 6.87 0.19 57.16
N LYS A 552 6.19 -0.04 58.28
CA LYS A 552 5.86 0.96 59.30
C LYS A 552 7.03 1.08 60.27
N LYS A 553 7.92 2.05 60.06
CA LYS A 553 8.79 2.58 61.12
C LYS A 553 8.17 3.83 61.76
N ARG A 554 7.82 3.70 63.05
CA ARG A 554 7.73 4.80 64.01
C ARG A 554 9.14 5.25 64.36
N THR A 555 9.49 6.50 64.03
CA THR A 555 9.97 7.57 64.93
C THR A 555 10.17 8.81 64.10
#